data_AF-A0A662HK41-F1
#
_entry.id   AF-A0A662HK41-F1
#
_cell.length_a   1.000
_cell.length_b   1.000
_cell.length_c   1.000
_cell.angle_alpha   90.00
_cell.angle_beta   90.00
_cell.angle_gamma   90.00
#
_symmetry.space_group_name_H-M   'P 1'
#
loop_
_entity.id
_entity.type
_entity.pdbx_description
1 polymer ?
#
loop_
_entity_poly.entity_id
_entity_poly.type
_entity_poly.pdbx_seq_one_letter_code
_entity_poly.pdbx_strand_id
1 'polypeptide(L)'
;SGEEPVEDWRYTIYLFTYTLIYNKSDIVEAIKTIYSFVHEYLEYDRAFWHRESPVTILKQGKGTCTNFSILFVAMCRSVGIPARLVRDNSITPATHAWAEVYVEGKGWIHVDPTAGIFNNTRVYPEGWGYPYHLVKAFNPLKGWINITPRYVNGCGVIMGTVFIDNRPLENGKVSIYYRTHSGHPLLTIRTDKNGRFNFTVARGVYVIVVHYGGYTAYKRVEVEPNTTIEVQLRIGQD
;
A
#
# COMPACT_ATOMS: atom_id res chain seq x y z
N SER A 1 1.70 1.86 -13.90
CA SER A 1 2.12 2.14 -12.50
C SER A 1 3.64 2.32 -12.37
N GLY A 2 4.47 1.96 -13.37
CA GLY A 2 5.91 1.76 -13.16
C GLY A 2 6.22 0.49 -12.36
N GLU A 3 5.19 -0.23 -11.90
CA GLU A 3 5.26 -1.51 -11.19
C GLU A 3 4.89 -2.68 -12.11
N GLU A 4 4.10 -2.40 -13.16
CA GLU A 4 3.76 -3.34 -14.24
C GLU A 4 4.40 -2.78 -15.53
N PRO A 5 5.50 -3.38 -16.02
CA PRO A 5 6.07 -3.01 -17.31
C PRO A 5 5.02 -3.15 -18.42
N VAL A 6 4.98 -2.18 -19.34
CA VAL A 6 4.07 -2.20 -20.50
C VAL A 6 4.68 -3.10 -21.57
N GLU A 7 4.55 -4.40 -21.39
CA GLU A 7 4.85 -5.40 -22.42
C GLU A 7 3.53 -6.02 -22.92
N ASP A 8 3.54 -6.60 -24.12
CA ASP A 8 2.41 -7.38 -24.63
C ASP A 8 2.36 -8.77 -23.98
N TRP A 9 2.21 -8.78 -22.66
CA TRP A 9 2.09 -10.00 -21.86
C TRP A 9 0.65 -10.49 -21.74
N ARG A 10 -0.33 -9.63 -22.03
CA ARG A 10 -1.74 -9.88 -21.68
C ARG A 10 -2.30 -11.12 -22.35
N TYR A 11 -2.01 -11.32 -23.64
CA TYR A 11 -2.51 -12.48 -24.37
C TYR A 11 -1.92 -13.79 -23.84
N THR A 12 -0.61 -13.83 -23.60
CA THR A 12 0.07 -15.00 -23.04
C THR A 12 -0.44 -15.33 -21.63
N ILE A 13 -0.52 -14.33 -20.76
CA ILE A 13 -1.02 -14.51 -19.39
C ILE A 13 -2.50 -14.89 -19.39
N TYR A 14 -3.32 -14.35 -20.31
CA TYR A 14 -4.72 -14.74 -20.47
C TYR A 14 -4.84 -16.22 -20.84
N LEU A 15 -4.14 -16.69 -21.88
CA LEU A 15 -4.22 -18.09 -22.29
C LEU A 15 -3.79 -19.02 -21.16
N PHE A 16 -2.65 -18.73 -20.52
CA PHE A 16 -2.17 -19.51 -19.39
C PHE A 16 -3.20 -19.55 -18.25
N THR A 17 -3.66 -18.36 -17.81
CA THR A 17 -4.62 -18.26 -16.70
C THR A 17 -5.93 -18.94 -17.04
N TYR A 18 -6.47 -18.74 -18.25
CA TYR A 18 -7.69 -19.39 -18.69
C TYR A 18 -7.56 -20.91 -18.66
N THR A 19 -6.45 -21.48 -19.17
CA THR A 19 -6.23 -22.94 -19.11
C THR A 19 -6.12 -23.49 -17.68
N LEU A 20 -5.70 -22.65 -16.72
CA LEU A 20 -5.65 -23.02 -15.31
C LEU A 20 -7.04 -23.08 -14.66
N ILE A 21 -7.99 -22.24 -15.10
CA ILE A 21 -9.28 -22.05 -14.42
C ILE A 21 -10.52 -22.34 -15.27
N TYR A 22 -10.41 -22.78 -16.53
CA TYR A 22 -11.54 -22.89 -17.47
C TYR A 22 -12.68 -23.79 -16.97
N ASN A 23 -12.41 -24.71 -16.06
CA ASN A 23 -13.38 -25.63 -15.47
C ASN A 23 -13.95 -25.14 -14.13
N LYS A 24 -13.61 -23.93 -13.68
CA LYS A 24 -14.10 -23.34 -12.43
C LYS A 24 -15.34 -22.50 -12.70
N SER A 25 -16.46 -22.89 -12.10
CA SER A 25 -17.72 -22.15 -12.16
C SER A 25 -17.88 -21.14 -11.02
N ASP A 26 -17.21 -21.36 -9.88
CA ASP A 26 -17.16 -20.40 -8.77
C ASP A 26 -15.95 -19.47 -8.88
N ILE A 27 -16.21 -18.17 -8.77
CA ILE A 27 -15.17 -17.14 -8.89
C ILE A 27 -14.14 -17.20 -7.77
N VAL A 28 -14.54 -17.59 -6.55
CA VAL A 28 -13.61 -17.70 -5.42
C VAL A 28 -12.72 -18.92 -5.58
N GLU A 29 -13.25 -20.04 -6.09
CA GLU A 29 -12.43 -21.20 -6.48
C GLU A 29 -11.45 -20.87 -7.60
N ALA A 30 -11.88 -20.12 -8.62
CA ALA A 30 -10.97 -19.64 -9.68
C ALA A 30 -9.83 -18.78 -9.10
N ILE A 31 -10.15 -17.81 -8.24
CA ILE A 31 -9.15 -16.96 -7.57
C ILE A 31 -8.21 -17.80 -6.72
N LYS A 32 -8.72 -18.74 -5.91
CA LYS A 32 -7.90 -19.64 -5.09
C LYS A 32 -6.99 -20.51 -5.94
N THR A 33 -7.45 -20.97 -7.10
CA THR A 33 -6.64 -21.77 -8.04
C THR A 33 -5.47 -20.94 -8.58
N ILE A 34 -5.71 -19.69 -8.98
CA ILE A 34 -4.65 -18.76 -9.41
C ILE A 34 -3.68 -18.49 -8.27
N TYR A 35 -4.21 -18.19 -7.08
CA TYR A 35 -3.42 -17.90 -5.89
C TYR A 35 -2.51 -19.07 -5.49
N SER A 36 -3.04 -20.29 -5.43
CA SER A 36 -2.28 -21.50 -5.12
C SER A 36 -1.20 -21.75 -6.16
N PHE A 37 -1.52 -21.60 -7.44
CA PHE A 37 -0.51 -21.72 -8.50
C PHE A 37 0.66 -20.76 -8.29
N VAL A 38 0.39 -19.46 -8.06
CA VAL A 38 1.48 -18.48 -7.87
C VAL A 38 2.30 -18.80 -6.63
N HIS A 39 1.66 -19.21 -5.53
CA HIS A 39 2.33 -19.56 -4.28
C HIS A 39 3.25 -20.79 -4.43
N GLU A 40 2.78 -21.82 -5.13
CA GLU A 40 3.49 -23.10 -5.30
C GLU A 40 4.55 -23.04 -6.40
N TYR A 41 4.30 -22.22 -7.45
CA TYR A 41 5.16 -22.15 -8.62
C TYR A 41 6.38 -21.24 -8.41
N LEU A 42 6.22 -20.13 -7.68
CA LEU A 42 7.30 -19.16 -7.51
C LEU A 42 8.15 -19.49 -6.28
N GLU A 43 9.47 -19.51 -6.48
CA GLU A 43 10.45 -19.55 -5.40
C GLU A 43 10.77 -18.13 -4.90
N TYR A 44 10.85 -17.94 -3.58
CA TYR A 44 11.20 -16.64 -3.01
C TYR A 44 12.70 -16.36 -3.11
N ASP A 45 13.08 -15.38 -3.94
CA ASP A 45 14.47 -14.97 -4.18
C ASP A 45 14.65 -13.48 -3.90
N ARG A 46 15.38 -13.16 -2.82
CA ARG A 46 15.68 -11.77 -2.43
C ARG A 46 16.63 -11.06 -3.40
N ALA A 47 17.48 -11.80 -4.11
CA ALA A 47 18.39 -11.22 -5.10
C ALA A 47 17.64 -10.81 -6.38
N PHE A 48 16.43 -11.34 -6.57
CA PHE A 48 15.52 -10.98 -7.66
C PHE A 48 14.67 -9.74 -7.32
N TRP A 49 15.35 -8.68 -6.85
CA TRP A 49 14.71 -7.47 -6.31
C TRP A 49 14.07 -6.59 -7.39
N HIS A 50 14.39 -6.82 -8.66
CA HIS A 50 13.79 -6.11 -9.79
C HIS A 50 12.32 -6.48 -9.97
N ARG A 51 11.55 -5.49 -10.43
CA ARG A 51 10.14 -5.66 -10.78
C ARG A 51 10.08 -6.09 -12.23
N GLU A 52 9.68 -7.33 -12.44
CA GLU A 52 9.70 -7.93 -13.76
C GLU A 52 8.30 -7.96 -14.39
N SER A 53 8.24 -8.16 -15.70
CA SER A 53 6.96 -8.37 -16.37
C SER A 53 6.34 -9.71 -15.96
N PRO A 54 5.00 -9.86 -15.98
CA PRO A 54 4.35 -11.12 -15.65
C PRO A 54 4.88 -12.32 -16.44
N VAL A 55 5.22 -12.13 -17.73
CA VAL A 55 5.80 -13.19 -18.57
C VAL A 55 7.21 -13.56 -18.10
N THR A 56 8.04 -12.57 -17.74
CA THR A 56 9.36 -12.85 -17.19
C THR A 56 9.26 -13.57 -15.84
N ILE A 57 8.38 -13.13 -14.95
CA ILE A 57 8.17 -13.79 -13.65
C ILE A 57 7.73 -15.24 -13.87
N LEU A 58 6.76 -15.48 -14.76
CA LEU A 58 6.29 -16.82 -15.10
C LEU A 58 7.38 -17.69 -15.73
N LYS A 59 8.27 -17.13 -16.57
CA LYS A 59 9.39 -17.87 -17.15
C LYS A 59 10.48 -18.22 -16.15
N GLN A 60 10.76 -17.31 -15.20
CA GLN A 60 11.85 -17.46 -14.24
C GLN A 60 11.45 -18.31 -13.03
N GLY A 61 10.16 -18.37 -12.69
CA GLY A 61 9.67 -19.19 -11.58
C GLY A 61 10.14 -18.70 -10.21
N LYS A 62 10.56 -17.43 -10.08
CA LYS A 62 11.07 -16.87 -8.82
C LYS A 62 10.86 -15.37 -8.70
N GLY A 63 10.94 -14.85 -7.48
CA GLY A 63 10.88 -13.42 -7.23
C GLY A 63 10.73 -13.03 -5.76
N THR A 64 10.47 -11.75 -5.51
CA THR A 64 10.15 -11.21 -4.18
C THR A 64 8.64 -11.06 -4.00
N CYS A 65 8.18 -10.62 -2.83
CA CYS A 65 6.76 -10.40 -2.55
C CYS A 65 6.06 -9.50 -3.58
N THR A 66 6.80 -8.52 -4.13
CA THR A 66 6.29 -7.66 -5.20
C THR A 66 6.04 -8.45 -6.50
N ASN A 67 6.96 -9.34 -6.89
CA ASN A 67 6.83 -10.15 -8.11
C ASN A 67 5.69 -11.17 -8.02
N PHE A 68 5.54 -11.84 -6.87
CA PHE A 68 4.39 -12.74 -6.63
C PHE A 68 3.06 -11.97 -6.77
N SER A 69 3.00 -10.77 -6.19
CA SER A 69 1.80 -9.93 -6.24
C SER A 69 1.51 -9.41 -7.65
N ILE A 70 2.55 -9.02 -8.42
CA ILE A 70 2.43 -8.61 -9.81
C ILE A 70 1.88 -9.75 -10.66
N LEU A 71 2.45 -10.95 -10.57
CA LEU A 71 1.99 -12.09 -11.36
C LEU A 71 0.54 -12.43 -11.03
N PHE A 72 0.20 -12.54 -9.75
CA PHE A 72 -1.17 -12.83 -9.32
C PHE A 72 -2.18 -11.77 -9.81
N VAL A 73 -1.88 -10.47 -9.65
CA VAL A 73 -2.74 -9.38 -10.13
C VAL A 73 -2.89 -9.42 -11.65
N ALA A 74 -1.81 -9.68 -12.38
CA ALA A 74 -1.81 -9.78 -13.84
C ALA A 74 -2.66 -10.96 -14.33
N MET A 75 -2.51 -12.13 -13.72
CA MET A 75 -3.34 -13.31 -14.00
C MET A 75 -4.81 -13.02 -13.77
N CYS A 76 -5.19 -12.52 -12.59
CA CYS A 76 -6.58 -12.15 -12.28
C CYS A 76 -7.15 -11.16 -13.30
N ARG A 77 -6.45 -10.05 -13.57
CA ARG A 77 -6.93 -9.02 -14.50
C ARG A 77 -7.04 -9.53 -15.94
N SER A 78 -6.17 -10.46 -16.36
CA SER A 78 -6.20 -11.03 -17.72
C SER A 78 -7.52 -11.75 -18.03
N VAL A 79 -8.16 -12.33 -17.01
CA VAL A 79 -9.45 -13.05 -17.11
C VAL A 79 -10.62 -12.23 -16.56
N GLY A 80 -10.45 -10.91 -16.40
CA GLY A 80 -11.52 -9.98 -16.01
C GLY A 80 -11.80 -9.88 -14.51
N ILE A 81 -11.00 -10.52 -13.65
CA ILE A 81 -11.14 -10.39 -12.19
C ILE A 81 -10.50 -9.08 -11.74
N PRO A 82 -11.24 -8.14 -11.14
CA PRO A 82 -10.64 -6.90 -10.66
C PRO A 82 -9.68 -7.20 -9.52
N ALA A 83 -8.40 -6.91 -9.72
CA ALA A 83 -7.35 -7.09 -8.74
C ALA A 83 -6.51 -5.82 -8.60
N ARG A 84 -5.88 -5.62 -7.44
CA ARG A 84 -4.98 -4.49 -7.18
C ARG A 84 -3.76 -4.93 -6.38
N LEU A 85 -2.61 -4.36 -6.73
CA LEU A 85 -1.40 -4.46 -5.94
C LEU A 85 -1.58 -3.68 -4.64
N VAL A 86 -1.18 -4.27 -3.53
CA VAL A 86 -1.16 -3.64 -2.21
C VAL A 86 0.26 -3.69 -1.69
N ARG A 87 0.67 -2.63 -1.00
CA ARG A 87 1.93 -2.58 -0.27
C ARG A 87 1.75 -1.86 1.04
N ASP A 88 2.54 -2.23 2.03
CA ASP A 88 2.76 -1.36 3.16
C ASP A 88 3.84 -0.32 2.83
N ASN A 89 3.75 0.79 3.54
CA ASN A 89 4.83 1.74 3.71
C ASN A 89 5.18 1.73 5.20
N SER A 90 5.63 0.57 5.70
CA SER A 90 5.97 0.43 7.11
C SER A 90 7.14 1.32 7.49
N ILE A 91 7.32 1.42 8.81
CA ILE A 91 8.46 2.09 9.44
C ILE A 91 9.76 1.33 9.17
N THR A 92 9.68 0.06 8.80
CA THR A 92 10.86 -0.79 8.64
C THR A 92 11.38 -0.69 7.20
N PRO A 93 12.69 -0.91 6.97
CA PRO A 93 13.25 -0.96 5.62
C PRO A 93 12.68 -2.11 4.76
N ALA A 94 12.06 -3.11 5.39
CA ALA A 94 11.54 -4.31 4.74
C ALA A 94 10.05 -4.17 4.45
N THR A 95 9.69 -3.41 3.42
CA THR A 95 8.28 -3.29 2.98
C THR A 95 7.78 -4.61 2.38
N HIS A 96 6.53 -4.96 2.64
CA HIS A 96 5.83 -6.11 2.07
C HIS A 96 4.83 -5.68 1.00
N ALA A 97 4.56 -6.58 0.05
CA ALA A 97 3.59 -6.39 -1.01
C ALA A 97 2.75 -7.66 -1.18
N TRP A 98 1.46 -7.46 -1.44
CA TRP A 98 0.45 -8.50 -1.64
C TRP A 98 -0.61 -7.99 -2.63
N ALA A 99 -1.77 -8.63 -2.69
CA ALA A 99 -2.87 -8.25 -3.57
C ALA A 99 -4.22 -8.17 -2.87
N GLU A 100 -5.15 -7.46 -3.49
CA GLU A 100 -6.57 -7.60 -3.21
C GLU A 100 -7.34 -7.87 -4.50
N VAL A 101 -8.37 -8.71 -4.42
CA VAL A 101 -9.31 -9.00 -5.51
C VAL A 101 -10.71 -8.55 -5.12
N TYR A 102 -11.49 -8.03 -6.06
CA TYR A 102 -12.86 -7.66 -5.82
C TYR A 102 -13.79 -8.79 -6.28
N VAL A 103 -14.67 -9.23 -5.39
CA VAL A 103 -15.73 -10.18 -5.71
C VAL A 103 -17.06 -9.51 -5.41
N GLU A 104 -17.96 -9.53 -6.39
CA GLU A 104 -19.30 -8.97 -6.24
C GLU A 104 -20.02 -9.60 -5.03
N GLY A 105 -20.70 -8.78 -4.23
CA GLY A 105 -21.34 -9.19 -2.98
C GLY A 105 -20.39 -9.45 -1.80
N LYS A 106 -19.08 -9.62 -2.02
CA LYS A 106 -18.07 -9.82 -0.95
C LYS A 106 -17.14 -8.62 -0.76
N GLY A 107 -17.01 -7.78 -1.77
CA GLY A 107 -16.10 -6.63 -1.76
C GLY A 107 -14.65 -7.03 -2.03
N TRP A 108 -13.71 -6.20 -1.56
CA TRP A 108 -12.29 -6.49 -1.67
C TRP A 108 -11.88 -7.61 -0.69
N ILE A 109 -11.22 -8.63 -1.21
CA ILE A 109 -10.68 -9.78 -0.51
C ILE A 109 -9.16 -9.69 -0.53
N HIS A 110 -8.55 -9.84 0.64
CA HIS A 110 -7.11 -9.91 0.80
C HIS A 110 -6.52 -11.20 0.24
N VAL A 111 -5.42 -11.12 -0.51
CA VAL A 111 -4.68 -12.29 -1.02
C VAL A 111 -3.18 -12.02 -0.96
N ASP A 112 -2.45 -12.89 -0.27
CA ASP A 112 -1.00 -12.88 -0.20
C ASP A 112 -0.45 -14.17 -0.82
N PRO A 113 -0.08 -14.15 -2.11
CA PRO A 113 0.48 -15.32 -2.79
C PRO A 113 1.89 -15.67 -2.29
N THR A 114 2.63 -14.73 -1.68
CA THR A 114 3.98 -15.02 -1.16
C THR A 114 3.89 -15.84 0.11
N ALA A 115 3.01 -15.45 1.02
CA ALA A 115 2.88 -16.07 2.33
C ALA A 115 1.82 -17.18 2.37
N GLY A 116 1.13 -17.46 1.27
CA GLY A 116 0.10 -18.48 1.24
C GLY A 116 -1.12 -18.10 2.09
N ILE A 117 -1.59 -16.85 2.00
CA ILE A 117 -2.70 -16.37 2.83
C ILE A 117 -3.87 -15.87 1.96
N PHE A 118 -5.07 -16.37 2.28
CA PHE A 118 -6.30 -15.98 1.63
C PHE A 118 -7.29 -15.41 2.64
N ASN A 119 -7.81 -14.21 2.37
CA ASN A 119 -8.85 -13.52 3.14
C ASN A 119 -8.57 -13.34 4.65
N ASN A 120 -7.31 -13.13 5.03
CA ASN A 120 -6.93 -12.85 6.40
C ASN A 120 -5.97 -11.64 6.48
N THR A 121 -6.49 -10.44 6.73
CA THR A 121 -5.67 -9.22 6.89
C THR A 121 -4.98 -9.14 8.25
N ARG A 122 -5.42 -9.92 9.25
CA ARG A 122 -4.91 -9.87 10.64
C ARG A 122 -3.60 -10.64 10.80
N VAL A 123 -3.26 -11.50 9.84
CA VAL A 123 -2.04 -12.30 9.84
C VAL A 123 -0.76 -11.48 10.04
N TYR A 124 -0.70 -10.26 9.52
CA TYR A 124 0.48 -9.43 9.60
C TYR A 124 0.63 -8.75 10.97
N PRO A 125 -0.36 -7.97 11.46
CA PRO A 125 -0.23 -7.36 12.78
C PRO A 125 -0.27 -8.37 13.92
N GLU A 126 -1.08 -9.43 13.82
CA GLU A 126 -1.31 -10.37 14.93
C GLU A 126 -0.47 -11.65 14.81
N GLY A 127 -0.26 -12.16 13.60
CA GLY A 127 0.55 -13.36 13.38
C GLY A 127 2.05 -13.06 13.32
N TRP A 128 2.45 -12.05 12.54
CA TRP A 128 3.86 -11.69 12.35
C TRP A 128 4.35 -10.60 13.32
N GLY A 129 3.43 -9.98 14.07
CA GLY A 129 3.76 -8.83 14.92
C GLY A 129 4.21 -7.61 14.12
N TYR A 130 3.84 -7.52 12.84
CA TYR A 130 4.30 -6.49 11.91
C TYR A 130 3.38 -5.27 11.98
N PRO A 131 3.80 -4.14 12.56
CA PRO A 131 2.92 -3.00 12.78
C PRO A 131 2.78 -2.20 11.49
N TYR A 132 1.63 -2.29 10.84
CA TYR A 132 1.32 -1.42 9.72
C TYR A 132 0.92 -0.02 10.18
N HIS A 133 1.55 0.99 9.60
CA HIS A 133 1.21 2.40 9.82
C HIS A 133 0.58 3.04 8.59
N LEU A 134 0.90 2.50 7.41
CA LEU A 134 0.36 2.97 6.15
C LEU A 134 0.28 1.79 5.19
N VAL A 135 -0.93 1.52 4.68
CA VAL A 135 -1.16 0.52 3.65
C VAL A 135 -1.82 1.19 2.47
N LYS A 136 -1.28 0.96 1.27
CA LYS A 136 -1.78 1.56 0.03
C LYS A 136 -2.11 0.49 -1.00
N ALA A 137 -3.19 0.71 -1.74
CA ALA A 137 -3.53 -0.07 -2.92
C ALA A 137 -3.32 0.75 -4.18
N PHE A 138 -2.86 0.13 -5.26
CA PHE A 138 -2.78 0.80 -6.55
C PHE A 138 -4.15 0.85 -7.22
N ASN A 139 -4.62 2.06 -7.54
CA ASN A 139 -5.80 2.32 -8.36
C ASN A 139 -5.35 2.90 -9.72
N PRO A 140 -5.80 2.35 -10.86
CA PRO A 140 -5.38 2.83 -12.17
C PRO A 140 -5.69 4.30 -12.47
N LEU A 141 -6.75 4.86 -11.87
CA LEU A 141 -7.19 6.24 -12.11
C LEU A 141 -6.62 7.22 -11.07
N LYS A 142 -6.51 6.79 -9.82
CA LYS A 142 -6.15 7.65 -8.68
C LYS A 142 -4.71 7.44 -8.20
N GLY A 143 -3.97 6.49 -8.78
CA GLY A 143 -2.68 6.05 -8.25
C GLY A 143 -2.83 5.32 -6.92
N TRP A 144 -1.84 5.46 -6.03
CA TRP A 144 -1.85 4.80 -4.74
C TRP A 144 -2.87 5.43 -3.78
N ILE A 145 -3.89 4.66 -3.40
CA ILE A 145 -4.94 5.07 -2.47
C ILE A 145 -4.70 4.48 -1.08
N ASN A 146 -5.04 5.22 -0.04
CA ASN A 146 -4.95 4.77 1.34
C ASN A 146 -6.02 3.71 1.64
N ILE A 147 -5.59 2.54 2.11
CA ILE A 147 -6.46 1.44 2.55
C ILE A 147 -6.10 0.95 3.96
N THR A 148 -5.30 1.73 4.70
CA THR A 148 -4.85 1.43 6.07
C THR A 148 -5.97 0.95 6.99
N PRO A 149 -7.20 1.52 6.99
CA PRO A 149 -8.30 1.04 7.84
C PRO A 149 -8.71 -0.44 7.64
N ARG A 150 -8.32 -1.07 6.53
CA ARG A 150 -8.61 -2.50 6.28
C ARG A 150 -7.60 -3.45 6.94
N TYR A 151 -6.43 -2.93 7.30
CA TYR A 151 -5.29 -3.71 7.84
C TYR A 151 -4.92 -3.30 9.25
N VAL A 152 -5.34 -2.11 9.68
CA VAL A 152 -5.06 -1.55 11.00
C VAL A 152 -6.39 -1.34 11.71
N ASN A 153 -6.61 -2.12 12.76
CA ASN A 153 -7.79 -1.94 13.61
C ASN A 153 -7.65 -0.67 14.44
N GLY A 154 -8.74 0.11 14.47
CA GLY A 154 -8.82 1.32 15.28
C GLY A 154 -7.90 2.45 14.80
N CYS A 155 -7.79 2.68 13.49
CA CYS A 155 -7.05 3.83 12.99
C CYS A 155 -7.50 5.15 13.65
N GLY A 156 -6.54 5.99 13.99
CA GLY A 156 -6.76 7.40 14.28
C GLY A 156 -6.66 8.27 13.02
N VAL A 157 -6.95 9.55 13.19
CA VAL A 157 -6.77 10.58 12.16
C VAL A 157 -6.03 11.77 12.77
N ILE A 158 -4.96 12.21 12.12
CA ILE A 158 -4.36 13.50 12.44
C ILE A 158 -4.89 14.52 11.44
N MET A 159 -5.46 15.61 11.96
CA MET A 159 -5.89 16.77 11.19
C MET A 159 -4.99 17.94 11.56
N GLY A 160 -4.47 18.66 10.58
CA GLY A 160 -3.56 19.74 10.84
C GLY A 160 -3.82 20.97 9.99
N THR A 161 -3.41 22.12 10.52
CA THR A 161 -3.36 23.39 9.78
C THR A 161 -1.97 23.98 9.90
N VAL A 162 -1.41 24.43 8.79
CA VAL A 162 -0.10 25.09 8.73
C VAL A 162 -0.29 26.56 8.38
N PHE A 163 0.42 27.41 9.11
CA PHE A 163 0.47 28.84 8.86
C PHE A 163 1.90 29.31 8.55
N ILE A 164 2.03 30.27 7.65
CA ILE A 164 3.22 31.09 7.45
C ILE A 164 2.87 32.56 7.69
N ASP A 165 3.62 33.25 8.55
CA ASP A 165 3.40 34.66 8.91
C ASP A 165 1.90 34.96 9.20
N ASN A 166 1.28 34.09 10.03
CA ASN A 166 -0.14 34.11 10.40
C ASN A 166 -1.17 33.91 9.27
N ARG A 167 -0.74 33.49 8.07
CA ARG A 167 -1.63 33.14 6.95
C ARG A 167 -1.59 31.64 6.67
N PRO A 168 -2.68 31.01 6.21
CA PRO A 168 -2.66 29.59 5.85
C PRO A 168 -1.64 29.31 4.75
N LEU A 169 -0.80 28.30 4.96
CA LEU A 169 0.21 27.90 3.98
C LEU A 169 -0.41 26.97 2.94
N GLU A 170 -0.72 27.46 1.75
CA GLU A 170 -1.16 26.62 0.63
C GLU A 170 0.02 25.83 0.02
N ASN A 171 -0.24 24.58 -0.36
CA ASN A 171 0.71 23.72 -1.10
C ASN A 171 2.04 23.45 -0.35
N GLY A 172 2.07 23.67 0.97
CA GLY A 172 3.19 23.42 1.86
C GLY A 172 3.47 21.93 1.99
N LYS A 173 4.75 21.55 1.96
CA LYS A 173 5.18 20.15 2.07
C LYS A 173 5.19 19.71 3.52
N VAL A 174 4.28 18.80 3.87
CA VAL A 174 4.18 18.17 5.20
C VAL A 174 4.73 16.76 5.11
N SER A 175 5.82 16.50 5.82
CA SER A 175 6.47 15.19 5.95
C SER A 175 6.08 14.56 7.28
N ILE A 176 5.59 13.33 7.24
CA ILE A 176 5.15 12.56 8.40
C ILE A 176 6.20 11.49 8.68
N TYR A 177 6.70 11.46 9.90
CA TYR A 177 7.63 10.45 10.38
C TYR A 177 7.07 9.71 11.59
N TYR A 178 7.71 8.60 11.94
CA TYR A 178 7.37 7.79 13.10
C TYR A 178 8.51 7.78 14.12
N ARG A 179 8.17 8.08 15.39
CA ARG A 179 9.04 8.24 16.56
C ARG A 179 10.12 9.32 16.47
N THR A 180 10.84 9.40 15.36
CA THR A 180 11.89 10.39 15.07
C THR A 180 11.62 11.05 13.72
N HIS A 181 12.29 12.15 13.39
CA HIS A 181 12.27 12.75 12.04
C HIS A 181 13.60 12.49 11.30
N SER A 182 14.30 11.41 11.66
CA SER A 182 15.52 10.96 10.99
C SER A 182 15.17 9.89 9.95
N GLY A 183 15.76 9.97 8.76
CA GLY A 183 15.53 9.01 7.67
C GLY A 183 14.38 9.40 6.72
N HIS A 184 13.69 8.40 6.16
CA HIS A 184 12.65 8.60 5.17
C HIS A 184 11.27 8.80 5.83
N PRO A 185 10.47 9.79 5.40
CA PRO A 185 9.12 9.97 5.91
C PRO A 185 8.21 8.80 5.51
N LEU A 186 7.30 8.42 6.41
CA LEU A 186 6.21 7.48 6.11
C LEU A 186 5.29 7.99 5.01
N LEU A 187 5.08 9.30 4.98
CA LEU A 187 4.20 9.94 4.01
C LEU A 187 4.62 11.39 3.83
N THR A 188 4.47 11.91 2.61
CA THR A 188 4.50 13.33 2.35
C THR A 188 3.17 13.73 1.72
N ILE A 189 2.54 14.75 2.28
CA ILE A 189 1.31 15.36 1.78
C ILE A 189 1.51 16.86 1.59
N ARG A 190 0.61 17.47 0.83
CA ARG A 190 0.58 18.92 0.64
C ARG A 190 -0.68 19.50 1.28
N THR A 191 -0.54 20.68 1.87
CA THR A 191 -1.68 21.41 2.41
C THR A 191 -2.58 21.94 1.31
N ASP A 192 -3.88 22.03 1.61
CA ASP A 192 -4.87 22.67 0.74
C ASP A 192 -4.77 24.21 0.80
N LYS A 193 -5.66 24.90 0.06
CA LYS A 193 -5.77 26.36 0.04
C LYS A 193 -6.00 27.03 1.41
N ASN A 194 -6.50 26.27 2.38
CA ASN A 194 -6.75 26.72 3.75
C ASN A 194 -5.62 26.28 4.70
N GLY A 195 -4.48 25.83 4.17
CA GLY A 195 -3.36 25.33 4.97
C GLY A 195 -3.62 23.98 5.63
N ARG A 196 -4.72 23.29 5.30
CA ARG A 196 -5.15 22.08 6.00
C ARG A 196 -4.54 20.83 5.38
N PHE A 197 -4.31 19.84 6.23
CA PHE A 197 -3.93 18.49 5.84
C PHE A 197 -4.58 17.47 6.78
N ASN A 198 -4.71 16.24 6.33
CA ASN A 198 -5.06 15.13 7.20
C ASN A 198 -4.45 13.83 6.70
N PHE A 199 -4.31 12.85 7.60
CA PHE A 199 -3.95 11.49 7.24
C PHE A 199 -4.38 10.48 8.31
N THR A 200 -4.65 9.26 7.87
CA THR A 200 -4.97 8.12 8.73
C THR A 200 -3.69 7.55 9.34
N VAL A 201 -3.77 7.13 10.59
CA VAL A 201 -2.63 6.64 11.38
C VAL A 201 -2.99 5.43 12.22
N ALA A 202 -2.03 4.52 12.39
CA ALA A 202 -2.08 3.52 13.44
C ALA A 202 -1.70 4.13 14.80
N ARG A 203 -1.91 3.39 15.89
CA ARG A 203 -1.42 3.77 17.22
C ARG A 203 0.09 4.02 17.20
N GLY A 204 0.54 5.06 17.90
CA GLY A 204 1.96 5.30 18.15
C GLY A 204 2.33 6.77 18.08
N VAL A 205 3.64 7.04 17.98
CA VAL A 205 4.18 8.40 18.07
C VAL A 205 4.63 8.86 16.70
N TYR A 206 4.13 10.02 16.27
CA TYR A 206 4.45 10.62 14.98
C TYR A 206 5.15 11.96 15.16
N VAL A 207 6.01 12.30 14.20
CA VAL A 207 6.62 13.62 14.08
C VAL A 207 6.19 14.21 12.76
N ILE A 208 5.49 15.33 12.82
CA ILE A 208 4.97 16.05 11.67
C ILE A 208 5.93 17.20 11.43
N VAL A 209 6.55 17.24 10.26
CA VAL A 209 7.55 18.25 9.90
C VAL A 209 7.04 19.00 8.67
N VAL A 210 7.13 20.32 8.71
CA VAL A 210 6.83 21.17 7.57
C VAL A 210 8.07 21.93 7.17
N HIS A 211 8.35 21.94 5.87
CA HIS A 211 9.44 22.72 5.28
C HIS A 211 8.87 23.69 4.26
N TYR A 212 9.18 24.98 4.41
CA TYR A 212 8.80 26.01 3.46
C TYR A 212 9.79 27.18 3.51
N GLY A 213 10.28 27.62 2.35
CA GLY A 213 11.13 28.83 2.25
C GLY A 213 12.39 28.81 3.13
N GLY A 214 12.98 27.63 3.40
CA GLY A 214 14.14 27.47 4.29
C GLY A 214 13.80 27.36 5.78
N TYR A 215 12.57 27.67 6.18
CA TYR A 215 12.08 27.48 7.54
C TYR A 215 11.57 26.06 7.75
N THR A 216 11.71 25.57 8.99
CA THR A 216 11.22 24.25 9.41
C THR A 216 10.48 24.38 10.73
N ALA A 217 9.29 23.80 10.80
CA ALA A 217 8.56 23.59 12.05
C ALA A 217 8.21 22.12 12.19
N TYR A 218 8.17 21.61 13.41
CA TYR A 218 7.70 20.26 13.66
C TYR A 218 6.87 20.15 14.93
N LYS A 219 6.01 19.12 14.98
CA LYS A 219 5.22 18.77 16.15
C LYS A 219 5.23 17.26 16.35
N ARG A 220 5.50 16.83 17.58
CA ARG A 220 5.39 15.43 18.00
C ARG A 220 3.99 15.17 18.54
N VAL A 221 3.38 14.07 18.13
CA VAL A 221 2.01 13.69 18.49
C VAL A 221 1.98 12.21 18.84
N GLU A 222 1.34 11.89 19.97
CA GLU A 222 1.01 10.52 20.33
C GLU A 222 -0.43 10.22 19.94
N VAL A 223 -0.65 9.12 19.23
CA VAL A 223 -1.93 8.71 18.69
C VAL A 223 -2.37 7.42 19.36
N GLU A 224 -3.54 7.46 19.96
CA GLU A 224 -4.26 6.27 20.42
C GLU A 224 -5.31 5.83 19.39
N PRO A 225 -5.72 4.54 19.38
CA PRO A 225 -6.72 4.05 18.44
C PRO A 225 -8.03 4.84 18.47
N ASN A 226 -8.66 5.00 17.30
CA ASN A 226 -9.94 5.70 17.13
C ASN A 226 -9.96 7.16 17.61
N THR A 227 -8.80 7.82 17.67
CA THR A 227 -8.70 9.24 18.05
C THR A 227 -8.61 10.14 16.83
N THR A 228 -9.12 11.37 16.97
CA THR A 228 -8.82 12.47 16.04
C THR A 228 -7.98 13.51 16.78
N ILE A 229 -6.84 13.88 16.21
CA ILE A 229 -5.92 14.84 16.84
C ILE A 229 -5.74 16.04 15.93
N GLU A 230 -5.96 17.23 16.51
CA GLU A 230 -5.74 18.50 15.83
C GLU A 230 -4.34 19.06 16.10
N VAL A 231 -3.66 19.47 15.04
CA VAL A 231 -2.34 20.11 15.11
C VAL A 231 -2.31 21.44 14.39
N GLN A 232 -1.63 22.41 14.98
CA GLN A 232 -1.29 23.66 14.32
C GLN A 232 0.23 23.76 14.28
N LEU A 233 0.76 24.14 13.11
CA LEU A 233 2.18 24.47 12.93
C LEU A 233 2.26 25.89 12.38
N ARG A 234 3.17 26.69 12.93
CA ARG A 234 3.47 28.05 12.48
C ARG A 234 4.92 28.10 12.02
N ILE A 235 5.17 28.79 10.93
CA ILE A 235 6.46 28.91 10.26
C ILE A 235 6.67 30.40 9.92
N GLY A 236 7.88 30.93 10.07
CA GLY A 236 8.18 32.36 9.87
C GLY A 236 8.55 33.06 11.19
N GLN A 237 8.73 34.38 11.14
CA GLN A 237 8.95 35.18 12.35
C GLN A 237 7.62 35.51 13.01
N ASP A 238 7.56 35.44 14.35
CA ASP A 238 6.45 35.98 15.14
C ASP A 238 6.33 37.51 14.97
#